data_AF-A0AAV4K6U7-F1
#
_entry.id   AF-A0AAV4K6U7-F1
#
_cell.length_a   1.000
_cell.length_b   1.000
_cell.length_c   1.000
_cell.angle_alpha   90.00
_cell.angle_beta   90.00
_cell.angle_gamma   90.00
#
_symmetry.space_group_name_H-M   'P 1'
#
loop_
_entity.id
_entity.type
_entity.pdbx_description
1 polymer ?
#
loop_
_entity_poly.entity_id
_entity_poly.type
_entity_poly.pdbx_seq_one_letter_code
_entity_poly.pdbx_strand_id
1 'polypeptide(L)' 'MTELKLPAGMTITTPVRSEYAEILTPEALAFVAELHRRFEARRRELMESGMGSS' A
#
# COMPACT_ATOMS: atom_id res chain seq x y z
N MET A 1 3.89 12.69 17.95
CA MET A 1 4.12 11.62 16.97
C MET A 1 2.88 10.75 17.01
N THR A 2 2.02 10.83 16.01
CA THR A 2 0.76 10.09 15.96
C THR A 2 1.08 8.61 15.78
N GLU A 3 0.55 7.74 16.64
CA GLU A 3 0.76 6.30 16.52
C GLU A 3 -0.15 5.76 15.41
N LEU A 4 0.43 5.36 14.27
CA LEU A 4 -0.31 4.71 13.20
C LEU A 4 -0.36 3.21 13.42
N LYS A 5 -1.57 2.65 13.39
CA LYS A 5 -1.77 1.20 13.37
C LYS A 5 -1.65 0.70 11.93
N LEU A 6 -0.48 0.20 11.58
CA LEU A 6 -0.22 -0.37 10.26
C LEU A 6 -0.71 -1.81 10.17
N PRO A 7 -1.42 -2.19 9.08
CA PRO A 7 -1.72 -3.58 8.78
C PRO A 7 -0.45 -4.43 8.59
N ALA A 8 -0.55 -5.73 8.84
CA ALA A 8 0.58 -6.66 8.67
C ALA A 8 1.12 -6.63 7.23
N GLY A 9 2.44 -6.47 7.10
CA GLY A 9 3.14 -6.38 5.81
C GLY A 9 3.10 -5.00 5.15
N MET A 10 2.60 -3.96 5.84
CA MET A 10 2.65 -2.57 5.37
C MET A 10 3.78 -1.81 6.06
N THR A 11 4.52 -1.01 5.29
CA THR A 11 5.59 -0.13 5.78
C THR A 11 5.40 1.26 5.17
N ILE A 12 5.45 2.30 6.02
CA ILE A 12 5.54 3.69 5.56
C ILE A 12 7.00 4.11 5.60
N THR A 13 7.54 4.51 4.46
CA THR A 13 8.97 4.86 4.29
C THR A 13 9.29 6.30 4.63
N THR A 14 8.27 7.13 4.87
CA THR A 14 8.41 8.56 5.13
C THR A 14 7.87 8.93 6.51
N PRO A 15 8.40 10.00 7.14
CA PRO A 15 7.84 10.49 8.39
C PRO A 15 6.38 10.88 8.23
N VAL A 16 5.50 10.30 9.05
CA VAL A 16 4.08 10.65 9.03
C VAL A 16 3.86 11.97 9.75
N ARG A 17 3.38 12.97 8.99
CA ARG A 17 3.01 14.30 9.48
C ARG A 17 1.54 14.30 9.90
N SER A 18 1.18 15.16 10.86
CA SER A 18 -0.20 15.29 11.35
C SER A 18 -1.19 15.68 10.24
N GLU A 19 -0.70 16.39 9.22
CA GLU A 19 -1.48 16.77 8.02
C GLU A 19 -2.02 15.57 7.25
N TYR A 20 -1.40 14.40 7.38
CA TYR A 20 -1.81 13.18 6.69
C TYR A 20 -2.75 12.31 7.52
N ALA A 21 -3.05 12.69 8.77
CA ALA A 21 -3.83 11.86 9.69
C ALA A 21 -5.28 11.63 9.20
N GLU A 22 -5.85 12.57 8.45
CA GLU A 22 -7.17 12.43 7.83
C GLU A 22 -7.19 11.39 6.70
N ILE A 23 -6.04 11.18 6.04
CA ILE A 23 -5.90 10.26 4.90
C ILE A 23 -5.43 8.87 5.38
N LEU A 24 -4.46 8.84 6.30
CA LEU A 24 -3.83 7.63 6.81
C LEU A 24 -4.61 7.03 7.99
N THR A 25 -5.94 6.97 7.85
CA THR A 25 -6.79 6.33 8.85
C THR A 25 -6.58 4.81 8.84
N PRO A 26 -6.81 4.12 9.97
CA PRO A 26 -6.71 2.67 10.03
C PRO A 26 -7.56 1.96 8.96
N GLU A 27 -8.75 2.47 8.67
CA GLU A 27 -9.68 1.93 7.67
C GLU A 27 -9.13 2.09 6.25
N ALA A 28 -8.59 3.26 5.93
CA ALA A 28 -7.98 3.52 4.63
C ALA A 28 -6.76 2.62 4.40
N LEU A 29 -5.91 2.47 5.42
CA LEU A 29 -4.74 1.59 5.36
C LEU A 29 -5.14 0.12 5.22
N ALA A 30 -6.16 -0.33 5.94
CA ALA A 30 -6.70 -1.69 5.82
C ALA A 30 -7.24 -1.97 4.42
N PHE A 31 -7.99 -1.01 3.85
CA PHE A 31 -8.52 -1.12 2.50
C PHE A 31 -7.42 -1.24 1.45
N VAL A 32 -6.39 -0.38 1.52
CA VAL A 32 -5.24 -0.44 0.60
C VAL A 32 -4.47 -1.76 0.76
N ALA A 33 -4.30 -2.25 1.99
CA ALA A 33 -3.64 -3.53 2.24
C ALA A 33 -4.41 -4.70 1.60
N GLU A 34 -5.75 -4.72 1.71
CA GLU A 34 -6.58 -5.72 1.05
C GLU A 34 -6.50 -5.62 -0.47
N LEU A 35 -6.60 -4.41 -1.02
CA LEU A 35 -6.50 -4.16 -2.45
C LEU A 35 -5.17 -4.68 -3.00
N HIS A 36 -4.07 -4.35 -2.33
CA HIS A 36 -2.75 -4.83 -2.72
C HIS A 36 -2.70 -6.37 -2.70
N ARG A 37 -3.13 -7.02 -1.61
CA ARG A 37 -3.13 -8.49 -1.50
C ARG A 37 -3.95 -9.17 -2.60
N ARG A 38 -5.07 -8.57 -3.01
CA ARG A 38 -5.96 -9.14 -4.02
C ARG A 38 -5.43 -8.98 -5.45
N PHE A 39 -4.77 -7.87 -5.77
CA PHE A 39 -4.39 -7.53 -7.15
C PHE A 39 -2.90 -7.63 -7.45
N GLU A 40 -2.03 -7.79 -6.45
CA GLU A 40 -0.58 -7.75 -6.66
C GLU A 40 -0.04 -8.92 -7.51
N ALA A 41 -0.61 -10.12 -7.36
CA ALA A 41 -0.24 -11.27 -8.19
C ALA A 41 -0.47 -10.96 -9.68
N ARG A 42 -1.68 -10.48 -10.02
CA ARG A 42 -2.02 -10.12 -11.40
C ARG A 42 -1.20 -8.95 -11.92
N ARG A 43 -0.91 -7.96 -11.07
CA ARG A 43 -0.04 -6.83 -11.42
C ARG A 43 1.35 -7.30 -11.81
N ARG A 44 1.94 -8.26 -11.08
CA ARG A 44 3.24 -8.85 -11.42
C ARG A 44 3.22 -9.59 -12.75
N GLU A 45 2.24 -10.48 -12.95
CA GLU A 45 2.10 -11.23 -14.20
C GLU A 45 2.06 -10.31 -15.44
N LEU A 46 1.33 -9.19 -15.35
CA LEU A 46 1.22 -8.21 -16.44
C LEU A 46 2.52 -7.43 -16.67
N MET A 47 3.25 -7.10 -15.60
CA MET A 47 4.57 -6.46 -15.74
C MET A 47 5.58 -7.39 -16.39
N GLU A 48 5.60 -8.66 -15.97
CA GLU A 48 6.49 -9.68 -16.55
C GLU A 48 6.16 -9.96 -18.02
N SER A 49 4.86 -10.05 -18.34
CA SER A 49 4.41 -10.24 -19.74
C SER A 49 4.74 -9.03 -20.63
N GLY A 50 4.73 -7.82 -20.07
CA GLY A 50 5.05 -6.58 -20.80
C GLY A 50 6.54 -6.31 -20.98
N MET A 51 7.42 -6.89 -20.15
CA MET A 51 8.88 -6.72 -20.21
C MET A 51 9.58 -7.53 -21.31
N GLY A 52 8.83 -8.23 -22.17
CA GLY A 52 9.34 -8.98 -23.33
C GLY A 52 9.05 -8.35 -24.70
N SER A 53 8.49 -7.15 -24.76
CA SER A 53 8.29 -6.39 -26.01
C SER A 53 9.13 -5.11 -26.02
N SER A 54 10.44 -5.27 -26.13
CA SER A 54 11.38 -4.27 -26.67
C SER A 54 12.62 -4.97 -27.17
#